data_AF-A0A832MU67-F1
#
_entry.id   AF-A0A832MU67-F1
#
_cell.length_a   1.000
_cell.length_b   1.000
_cell.length_c   1.000
_cell.angle_alpha   90.00
_cell.angle_beta   90.00
_cell.angle_gamma   90.00
#
_symmetry.space_group_name_H-M   'P 1'
#
loop_
_entity.id
_entity.type
_entity.pdbx_description
1 polymer ?
#
loop_
_entity_poly.entity_id
_entity_poly.type
_entity_poly.pdbx_seq_one_letter_code
_entity_poly.pdbx_strand_id
1 'polypeptide(L)'
;MNKLIVSYLLVTVYIVALFRPLLPIVDYYIHYDYIAEKLCENRNKPILACNGKCYLAKEIQKTLPESPIENNSKIPKIDVEKFPVTQLEQFDYKLVSGTSKNLEVQAHISHYTQEYLFSLLRPPQV
;
A
#
# COMPACT_ATOMS: atom_id res chain seq x y z
N MET A 1 11.03 25.78 27.00
CA MET A 1 10.80 26.19 25.59
C MET A 1 11.60 25.34 24.60
N ASN A 2 12.88 25.09 24.85
CA ASN A 2 13.78 24.41 23.92
C ASN A 2 13.36 22.96 23.62
N LYS A 3 12.81 22.23 24.61
CA LYS A 3 12.31 20.86 24.43
C LYS A 3 11.13 20.76 23.45
N LEU A 4 10.24 21.76 23.43
CA LEU A 4 9.12 21.83 22.49
C LEU A 4 9.59 22.13 21.07
N ILE A 5 10.58 23.01 20.94
CA ILE A 5 11.21 23.33 19.64
C ILE A 5 11.94 22.10 19.08
N VAL A 6 12.71 21.40 19.92
CA VAL A 6 13.40 20.16 19.52
C VAL A 6 12.41 19.07 19.14
N SER A 7 11.33 18.92 19.91
CA SER A 7 10.26 17.96 19.58
C SER A 7 9.61 18.28 18.23
N TYR A 8 9.23 19.53 17.99
CA TYR A 8 8.66 19.95 16.70
C TYR A 8 9.64 19.72 15.55
N LEU A 9 10.91 20.08 15.72
CA LEU A 9 11.95 19.86 14.71
C LEU A 9 12.06 18.37 14.36
N LEU A 10 12.13 17.48 15.35
CA LEU A 10 12.21 16.03 15.11
C LEU A 10 10.98 15.50 14.36
N VAL A 11 9.78 15.96 14.72
CA VAL A 11 8.53 15.57 14.05
C VAL A 11 8.54 16.02 12.58
N THR A 12 8.93 17.26 12.30
CA THR A 12 9.00 17.77 10.92
C THR A 12 10.00 16.99 10.07
N VAL A 13 11.20 16.71 10.59
CA VAL A 13 12.22 15.91 9.89
C VAL A 13 11.72 14.49 9.62
N TYR A 14 11.03 13.88 10.57
CA TYR A 14 10.43 12.55 10.39
C TYR A 14 9.36 12.56 9.30
N ILE A 15 8.46 13.55 9.31
CA ILE A 15 7.44 13.71 8.27
C ILE A 15 8.09 13.86 6.89
N VAL A 16 9.11 14.72 6.76
CA VAL A 16 9.86 14.90 5.50
C VAL A 16 10.51 13.59 5.04
N ALA A 17 11.02 12.77 5.96
CA ALA A 17 11.58 11.46 5.62
C ALA A 17 10.52 10.48 5.06
N LEU A 18 9.26 10.57 5.50
CA LEU A 18 8.15 9.76 4.97
C LEU A 18 7.75 10.16 3.54
N PHE A 19 8.08 11.36 3.08
CA PHE A 19 7.79 11.82 1.71
C PHE A 19 8.80 11.31 0.66
N ARG A 20 9.89 10.65 1.06
CA ARG A 20 10.88 10.08 0.12
C ARG A 20 10.30 9.27 -1.06
N PRO A 21 9.32 8.36 -0.90
CA PRO A 21 8.75 7.62 -2.04
C PRO A 21 7.96 8.50 -3.02
N LEU A 22 7.61 9.74 -2.66
CA LEU A 22 6.85 10.65 -3.53
C LEU A 22 7.76 11.47 -4.45
N LEU A 23 9.07 11.53 -4.19
CA LEU A 23 10.04 12.27 -5.00
C LEU A 23 10.01 11.94 -6.50
N PRO A 24 10.06 10.66 -6.95
CA PRO A 24 10.05 10.34 -8.38
C PRO A 24 8.75 10.74 -9.08
N ILE A 25 7.63 10.77 -8.34
CA ILE A 25 6.33 11.17 -8.86
C ILE A 25 6.30 12.69 -9.06
N VAL A 26 6.77 13.44 -8.06
CA VAL A 26 6.85 14.91 -8.13
C VAL A 26 7.77 15.34 -9.28
N ASP A 27 8.94 14.73 -9.41
CA ASP A 27 9.89 15.03 -10.49
C ASP A 27 9.26 14.78 -11.87
N TYR A 28 8.49 13.71 -12.01
CA TYR A 28 7.77 13.40 -13.24
C TYR A 28 6.74 14.47 -13.63
N TYR A 29 6.02 15.05 -12.67
CA TYR A 29 5.04 16.09 -12.97
C TYR A 29 5.69 17.44 -13.28
N ILE A 30 6.78 17.79 -12.57
CA ILE A 30 7.51 19.04 -12.81
C ILE A 30 8.17 19.02 -14.19
N HIS A 31 8.77 17.89 -14.57
CA HIS A 31 9.51 17.74 -15.83
C HIS A 31 8.74 16.93 -16.89
N TYR A 32 7.40 16.95 -16.83
CA TYR A 32 6.55 16.07 -17.66
C TYR A 32 6.85 16.18 -19.15
N ASP A 33 6.91 17.40 -19.70
CA ASP A 33 7.14 17.62 -21.13
C ASP A 33 8.50 17.10 -21.57
N TYR A 34 9.54 17.39 -20.78
CA TYR A 34 10.91 16.90 -21.04
C TYR A 34 10.97 15.37 -21.00
N ILE A 35 10.32 14.75 -20.00
CA ILE A 35 10.30 13.30 -19.85
C ILE A 35 9.53 12.64 -21.01
N ALA A 36 8.38 13.19 -21.37
CA ALA A 36 7.55 12.66 -22.45
C ALA A 36 8.24 12.77 -23.82
N GLU A 37 8.93 13.88 -24.09
CA GLU A 37 9.55 14.13 -25.40
C GLU A 37 10.94 13.49 -25.55
N LYS A 38 11.78 13.57 -24.51
CA LYS A 38 13.21 13.19 -24.59
C LYS A 38 13.53 11.83 -23.96
N LEU A 39 12.91 11.49 -22.83
CA LEU A 39 13.25 10.29 -22.05
C LEU A 39 12.31 9.10 -22.33
N CYS A 40 11.15 9.33 -22.94
CA CYS A 40 10.20 8.27 -23.24
C CYS A 40 10.69 7.36 -24.39
N GLU A 41 10.89 6.07 -24.08
CA GLU A 41 11.27 5.03 -25.05
C GLU A 41 10.13 4.71 -26.02
N ASN A 42 8.87 4.84 -25.57
CA ASN A 42 7.67 4.52 -26.35
C ASN A 42 7.07 5.73 -27.09
N ARG A 43 7.81 6.84 -27.23
CA ARG A 43 7.32 8.07 -27.90
C ARG A 43 6.85 7.85 -29.34
N ASN A 44 7.44 6.87 -30.05
CA ASN A 44 7.09 6.53 -31.43
C ASN A 44 5.83 5.64 -31.55
N LYS A 45 5.21 5.25 -30.42
CA LYS A 45 4.04 4.37 -30.36
C LYS A 45 2.87 5.10 -29.71
N PRO A 46 2.20 6.04 -30.42
CA PRO A 46 1.15 6.87 -29.85
C PRO A 46 -0.06 6.06 -29.34
N ILE A 47 -0.30 4.87 -29.92
CA ILE A 47 -1.39 3.97 -29.51
C ILE A 47 -1.25 3.48 -28.06
N LEU A 48 -0.05 3.51 -27.49
CA LEU A 48 0.22 3.08 -26.12
C LEU A 48 -0.03 4.18 -25.07
N ALA A 49 -0.22 5.44 -25.50
CA ALA A 49 -0.42 6.59 -24.60
C ALA A 49 0.58 6.62 -23.41
N CYS A 50 1.85 6.27 -23.66
CA CYS A 50 2.84 6.06 -22.60
C CYS A 50 3.16 7.37 -21.86
N ASN A 51 3.40 8.46 -22.59
CA ASN A 51 3.65 9.80 -22.05
C ASN A 51 4.71 9.83 -20.93
N GLY A 52 5.83 9.12 -21.10
CA GLY A 52 6.89 9.09 -20.09
C GLY A 52 6.67 8.14 -18.90
N LYS A 53 5.52 7.44 -18.82
CA LYS A 53 5.25 6.47 -17.73
C LYS A 53 6.28 5.34 -17.64
N CYS A 54 6.93 4.98 -18.74
CA CYS A 54 8.02 4.00 -18.75
C CYS A 54 9.25 4.46 -17.97
N TYR A 55 9.57 5.76 -18.03
CA TYR A 55 10.68 6.35 -17.29
C TYR A 55 10.35 6.41 -15.79
N LEU A 56 9.16 6.89 -15.44
CA LEU A 56 8.68 6.92 -14.06
C LEU A 56 8.73 5.52 -13.40
N ALA A 57 8.32 4.47 -14.12
CA ALA A 57 8.38 3.10 -13.62
C ALA A 57 9.81 2.65 -13.30
N LYS A 58 10.81 3.06 -14.09
CA LYS A 58 12.23 2.75 -13.83
C LYS A 58 12.75 3.52 -12.62
N GLU A 59 12.42 4.80 -12.49
CA GLU A 59 12.82 5.60 -11.32
C GLU A 59 12.22 5.07 -10.03
N ILE A 60 10.96 4.64 -10.03
CA ILE A 60 10.34 4.00 -8.87
C ILE A 60 11.10 2.72 -8.52
N GLN A 61 11.40 1.85 -9.50
CA GLN A 61 12.13 0.60 -9.27
C GLN A 61 13.51 0.80 -8.65
N LYS A 62 14.23 1.86 -8.98
CA LYS A 62 15.52 2.20 -8.35
C LYS A 62 15.42 2.53 -6.86
N THR A 63 14.26 3.00 -6.41
CA THR A 63 14.02 3.30 -4.98
C THR A 63 13.60 2.08 -4.17
N LEU A 64 13.22 0.98 -4.85
CA LEU A 64 12.98 -0.31 -4.22
C LEU A 64 14.33 -1.02 -4.00
N PRO A 65 14.48 -1.79 -2.91
CA PRO A 65 15.67 -2.60 -2.69
C PRO A 65 15.74 -3.66 -3.79
N GLU A 66 16.93 -3.93 -4.32
CA GLU A 66 17.17 -4.93 -5.36
C GLU A 66 16.70 -6.31 -4.86
N SER A 67 15.46 -6.66 -5.16
CA SER A 67 15.04 -8.05 -5.20
C SER A 67 15.19 -8.50 -6.65
N PRO A 68 15.78 -9.68 -6.94
CA PRO A 68 15.79 -10.21 -8.29
C PRO A 68 14.34 -10.50 -8.68
N ILE A 69 13.71 -9.56 -9.41
CA ILE A 69 12.39 -9.79 -10.02
C ILE A 69 12.65 -10.57 -11.29
N GLU A 70 12.89 -11.86 -11.11
CA GLU A 70 13.27 -12.76 -12.18
C GLU A 70 12.11 -13.63 -12.67
N ASN A 71 10.84 -13.17 -12.67
CA ASN A 71 9.76 -13.82 -13.44
C ASN A 71 8.35 -13.26 -13.16
N ASN A 72 7.71 -12.81 -14.23
CA ASN A 72 6.27 -12.95 -14.56
C ASN A 72 5.27 -13.21 -13.42
N SER A 73 5.11 -12.27 -12.49
CA SER A 73 3.88 -12.13 -11.71
C SER A 73 3.71 -10.68 -11.28
N LYS A 74 2.61 -10.07 -11.73
CA LYS A 74 2.24 -8.65 -11.61
C LYS A 74 1.77 -8.29 -10.20
N ILE A 75 2.45 -8.79 -9.17
CA ILE A 75 2.17 -8.46 -7.78
C ILE A 75 3.45 -7.84 -7.23
N PRO A 76 3.46 -6.52 -6.94
CA PRO A 76 4.58 -5.92 -6.24
C PRO A 76 4.71 -6.62 -4.88
N LYS A 77 5.85 -7.28 -4.64
CA LYS A 77 6.14 -7.89 -3.35
C LYS A 77 6.24 -6.76 -2.33
N ILE A 78 5.30 -6.74 -1.38
CA ILE A 78 5.30 -5.80 -0.27
C ILE A 78 6.41 -6.24 0.67
N ASP A 79 7.46 -5.44 0.78
CA ASP A 79 8.55 -5.66 1.73
C ASP A 79 8.04 -5.33 3.14
N VAL A 80 7.47 -6.34 3.79
CA VAL A 80 6.86 -6.24 5.14
C VAL A 80 7.86 -5.79 6.21
N GLU A 81 9.17 -5.89 5.96
CA GLU A 81 10.21 -5.42 6.88
C GLU A 81 10.32 -3.90 6.93
N LYS A 82 9.87 -3.20 5.89
CA LYS A 82 9.84 -1.72 5.84
C LYS A 82 8.59 -1.12 6.45
N PHE A 83 7.56 -1.94 6.65
CA PHE A 83 6.36 -1.49 7.35
C PHE A 83 6.58 -1.75 8.84
N PRO A 84 6.42 -0.74 9.71
CA PRO A 84 6.43 -0.95 11.15
C PRO A 84 5.09 -1.60 11.55
N VAL A 85 4.76 -2.76 10.99
CA VAL A 85 3.65 -3.58 11.46
C VAL A 85 4.18 -4.29 12.70
N THR A 86 3.87 -3.73 13.86
CA THR A 86 4.03 -4.43 15.13
C THR A 86 3.38 -5.80 15.02
N GLN A 87 4.10 -6.85 15.43
CA GLN A 87 3.56 -8.20 15.53
C GLN A 87 2.24 -8.12 16.30
N LEU A 88 1.13 -8.49 15.65
CA LEU A 88 -0.15 -8.62 16.33
C LEU A 88 0.00 -9.81 17.27
N GLU A 89 0.37 -9.53 18.52
CA GLU A 89 0.22 -10.53 19.56
C GLU A 89 -1.25 -10.91 19.59
N GLN A 90 -1.47 -12.22 19.48
CA GLN A 90 -2.76 -12.85 19.37
C GLN A 90 -3.50 -12.52 20.67
N PHE A 91 -4.54 -11.67 20.61
CA PHE A 91 -5.26 -11.26 21.81
C PHE A 91 -6.13 -12.43 22.29
N ASP A 92 -5.67 -13.13 23.34
CA ASP A 92 -6.50 -14.04 24.12
C ASP A 92 -7.50 -13.23 24.96
N TYR A 93 -8.73 -13.11 24.48
CA TYR A 93 -9.81 -12.51 25.29
C TYR A 93 -10.47 -13.58 26.16
N LYS A 94 -10.43 -13.40 27.48
CA LYS A 94 -11.31 -14.14 28.39
C LYS A 94 -12.64 -13.42 28.46
N LEU A 95 -13.67 -14.02 27.88
CA LEU A 95 -15.06 -13.63 28.09
C LEU A 95 -15.38 -13.73 29.60
N VAL A 96 -15.46 -12.60 30.27
CA VAL A 96 -16.00 -12.50 31.64
C VAL A 96 -17.51 -12.40 31.51
N SER A 97 -18.20 -13.49 31.83
CA SER A 97 -19.67 -13.53 31.93
C SER A 97 -20.12 -12.80 33.19
N GLY A 98 -20.40 -11.50 33.06
CA GLY A 98 -21.09 -10.71 34.07
C GLY A 98 -22.57 -11.08 34.15
N THR A 99 -23.13 -11.10 35.35
CA THR A 99 -24.51 -11.47 35.64
C THR A 99 -25.51 -10.54 34.92
N SER A 100 -26.57 -11.14 34.37
CA SER A 100 -27.50 -10.49 33.45
C SER A 100 -28.32 -9.38 34.10
N LYS A 101 -28.41 -8.24 33.40
CA LYS A 101 -29.63 -7.42 33.37
C LYS A 101 -30.01 -7.22 31.92
N ASN A 102 -31.25 -7.61 31.63
CA ASN A 102 -31.81 -7.77 30.29
C ASN A 102 -31.72 -6.47 29.49
N LEU A 103 -31.02 -6.51 28.35
CA LEU A 103 -31.32 -5.69 27.20
C LEU A 103 -31.58 -6.65 26.05
N GLU A 104 -32.84 -6.80 25.69
CA GLU A 104 -33.27 -7.58 24.55
C GLU A 104 -32.77 -6.90 23.27
N VAL A 105 -31.64 -7.37 22.77
CA VAL A 105 -31.32 -7.29 21.34
C VAL A 105 -31.26 -8.72 20.85
N GLN A 106 -32.37 -9.19 20.30
CA GLN A 106 -32.42 -10.48 19.62
C GLN A 106 -31.69 -10.34 18.28
N ALA A 107 -30.36 -10.29 18.32
CA ALA A 107 -29.54 -10.57 17.17
C ALA A 107 -29.57 -12.08 16.96
N HIS A 108 -30.47 -12.54 16.12
CA HIS A 108 -30.46 -13.92 15.64
C HIS A 108 -29.23 -14.11 14.76
N ILE A 109 -28.08 -14.37 15.36
CA ILE A 109 -26.86 -14.71 14.62
C ILE A 109 -27.05 -16.15 14.15
N SER A 110 -27.61 -16.31 12.95
CA SER A 110 -27.50 -17.56 12.23
C SER A 110 -26.01 -17.83 12.00
N HIS A 111 -25.51 -18.93 12.56
CA HIS A 111 -24.22 -19.51 12.18
C HIS A 111 -24.29 -19.92 10.71
N TYR A 112 -24.08 -18.94 9.83
CA TYR A 112 -23.98 -19.19 8.41
C TYR A 112 -22.56 -19.69 8.16
N THR A 113 -22.46 -20.95 7.76
CA THR A 113 -21.19 -21.59 7.45
C THR A 113 -20.48 -20.80 6.36
N GLN A 114 -19.16 -20.64 6.51
CA GLN A 114 -18.29 -19.92 5.59
C GLN A 114 -18.22 -20.53 4.18
N GLU A 115 -19.00 -21.57 3.87
CA GLU A 115 -18.99 -22.24 2.57
C GLU A 115 -19.45 -21.33 1.42
N TYR A 116 -20.33 -20.36 1.68
CA TYR A 116 -20.84 -19.48 0.62
C TYR A 116 -19.85 -18.39 0.18
N LEU A 117 -18.99 -17.92 1.10
CA LEU A 117 -18.01 -16.88 0.79
C LEU A 117 -16.99 -17.35 -0.26
N PHE A 118 -16.60 -18.63 -0.19
CA PHE A 118 -15.72 -19.25 -1.19
C PHE A 118 -16.41 -19.55 -2.52
N SER A 119 -17.74 -19.64 -2.55
CA SER A 119 -18.50 -19.94 -3.77
C SER A 119 -18.58 -18.73 -4.73
N LEU A 120 -18.51 -17.51 -4.21
CA LEU A 120 -18.48 -16.26 -5.00
C LEU A 120 -17.17 -16.06 -5.78
N LEU A 121 -16.11 -16.77 -5.41
CA LEU A 121 -14.76 -16.68 -6.01
C LEU A 121 -14.47 -17.81 -6.99
N ARG A 122 -15.48 -18.55 -7.45
CA ARG A 122 -15.27 -19.60 -8.46
C ARG A 122 -15.12 -18.95 -9.83
N PRO A 123 -14.09 -19.32 -10.63
CA PRO A 123 -13.98 -18.82 -11.99
C PRO A 123 -15.19 -19.28 -12.82
N PRO A 124 -15.65 -18.46 -13.79
CA PRO A 124 -16.77 -18.81 -14.65
C PRO A 124 -16.47 -20.10 -15.40
N GLN A 125 -17.43 -21.03 -15.36
CA GLN A 125 -17.36 -22.29 -16.09
C GLN A 125 -17.86 -22.02 -17.51
N VAL A 126 -17.08 -22.43 -18.52
CA VAL A 126 -17.44 -22.34 -19.94
C VAL A 126 -18.43 -23.44 -20.30
#